data_AF-A0A2H3KPF6-F1
#
_entry.id   AF-A0A2H3KPF6-F1
#
_cell.length_a   1.000
_cell.length_b   1.000
_cell.length_c   1.000
_cell.angle_alpha   90.00
_cell.angle_beta   90.00
_cell.angle_gamma   90.00
#
_symmetry.space_group_name_H-M   'P 1'
#
loop_
_entity.id
_entity.type
_entity.pdbx_description
1 polymer ?
#
loop_
_entity_poly.entity_id
_entity_poly.type
_entity_poly.pdbx_seq_one_letter_code
_entity_poly.pdbx_strand_id
1 'polypeptide(L)'
;MQVKLFVGNLPWSVGDAELNQIFGAHGEVQSARVITDRDTGRSRGFGFVEMEAADIGELIRATDGHEVDGRNLRVNQAEDKPARGRSSGGGGGGSRGGYGGGSGGGGRRDRY
;
A
#
# COMPACT_ATOMS: atom_id res chain seq x y z
N MET A 1 -1.40 -10.63 -11.63
CA MET A 1 -0.63 -9.67 -10.80
C MET A 1 -0.94 -9.97 -9.35
N GLN A 2 0.07 -10.08 -8.49
CA GLN A 2 -0.14 -10.26 -7.04
C GLN A 2 -0.48 -8.93 -6.39
N VAL A 3 -1.55 -8.92 -5.62
CA VAL A 3 -2.14 -7.71 -5.06
C VAL A 3 -2.47 -7.98 -3.60
N LYS A 4 -2.14 -7.01 -2.76
CA LYS A 4 -2.45 -7.07 -1.34
C LYS A 4 -3.63 -6.14 -1.06
N LEU A 5 -4.62 -6.67 -0.36
CA LEU A 5 -5.84 -5.99 0.04
C LEU A 5 -5.84 -5.86 1.55
N PHE A 6 -6.17 -4.67 2.02
CA PHE A 6 -6.49 -4.37 3.39
C PHE A 6 -7.99 -4.50 3.57
N VAL A 7 -8.41 -5.34 4.49
CA VAL A 7 -9.81 -5.51 4.84
C VAL A 7 -10.00 -5.03 6.27
N GLY A 8 -10.81 -4.00 6.46
CA GLY A 8 -11.14 -3.39 7.74
C GLY A 8 -12.64 -3.46 8.03
N ASN A 9 -13.00 -3.09 9.27
CA ASN A 9 -14.37 -3.17 9.77
C ASN A 9 -14.98 -4.59 9.69
N LEU A 10 -14.12 -5.61 9.76
CA LEU A 10 -14.55 -7.01 9.81
C LEU A 10 -15.26 -7.30 11.14
N PRO A 11 -16.38 -8.03 11.13
CA PRO A 11 -16.98 -8.55 12.34
C PRO A 11 -16.05 -9.58 12.99
N TRP A 12 -16.16 -9.74 14.31
CA TRP A 12 -15.26 -10.63 15.06
C TRP A 12 -15.47 -12.12 14.77
N SER A 13 -16.59 -12.46 14.12
CA SER A 13 -16.93 -13.77 13.60
C SER A 13 -16.10 -14.15 12.36
N VAL A 14 -15.60 -13.17 11.61
CA VAL A 14 -14.89 -13.40 10.34
C VAL A 14 -13.41 -13.65 10.59
N GLY A 15 -12.96 -14.85 10.21
CA GLY A 15 -11.59 -15.33 10.29
C GLY A 15 -10.88 -15.40 8.94
N ASP A 16 -9.67 -15.96 8.95
CA ASP A 16 -8.85 -16.21 7.75
C ASP A 16 -9.55 -17.11 6.72
N ALA A 17 -10.23 -18.18 7.16
CA ALA A 17 -10.96 -19.09 6.29
C ALA A 17 -12.09 -18.39 5.52
N GLU A 18 -12.86 -17.53 6.20
CA GLU A 18 -13.98 -16.80 5.62
C GLU A 18 -13.49 -15.72 4.65
N LEU A 19 -12.42 -15.01 4.99
CA LEU A 19 -11.74 -14.11 4.04
C LEU A 19 -11.30 -14.87 2.79
N ASN A 20 -10.69 -16.04 2.95
CA ASN A 20 -10.27 -16.85 1.82
C ASN A 20 -11.46 -17.26 0.93
N GLN A 21 -12.60 -17.63 1.52
CA GLN A 21 -13.80 -17.95 0.74
C GLN A 21 -14.40 -16.75 0.00
N ILE A 22 -14.52 -15.59 0.66
CA ILE A 22 -15.07 -14.37 0.07
C ILE A 22 -14.21 -13.92 -1.12
N PHE A 23 -12.89 -13.85 -0.92
CA PHE A 23 -11.97 -13.38 -1.96
C PHE A 23 -11.66 -14.46 -3.01
N GLY A 24 -11.78 -15.75 -2.66
CA GLY A 24 -11.62 -16.89 -3.56
C GLY A 24 -12.64 -16.92 -4.71
N ALA A 25 -13.82 -16.32 -4.51
CA ALA A 25 -14.81 -16.16 -5.59
C ALA A 25 -14.35 -15.16 -6.66
N HIS A 26 -13.44 -14.25 -6.33
CA HIS A 26 -13.00 -13.17 -7.21
C HIS A 26 -11.59 -13.38 -7.79
N GLY A 27 -10.83 -14.35 -7.28
CA GLY A 27 -9.49 -14.66 -7.78
C GLY A 27 -8.77 -15.70 -6.94
N GLU A 28 -7.52 -15.98 -7.30
CA GLU A 28 -6.70 -16.96 -6.59
C GLU A 28 -6.05 -16.33 -5.35
N VAL A 29 -6.51 -16.71 -4.17
CA VAL A 29 -5.96 -16.23 -2.89
C VAL A 29 -4.64 -16.95 -2.59
N GLN A 30 -3.56 -16.19 -2.48
CA GLN A 30 -2.24 -16.68 -2.10
C GLN A 30 -2.07 -16.77 -0.59
N SER A 31 -2.59 -15.78 0.15
CA SER A 31 -2.49 -15.73 1.60
C SER A 31 -3.59 -14.85 2.20
N ALA A 32 -4.27 -15.32 3.25
CA ALA A 32 -5.24 -14.52 4.00
C ALA A 32 -4.89 -14.57 5.48
N ARG A 33 -4.80 -13.40 6.13
CA ARG A 33 -4.46 -13.31 7.54
C ARG A 33 -5.24 -12.22 8.26
N VAL A 34 -6.06 -12.62 9.22
CA VAL A 34 -6.74 -11.71 10.14
C VAL A 34 -5.79 -11.31 11.26
N ILE A 35 -5.79 -10.03 11.62
CA ILE A 35 -5.04 -9.53 12.76
C ILE A 35 -5.93 -9.59 13.99
N THR A 36 -5.57 -10.48 14.91
CA THR A 36 -6.19 -10.60 16.22
C THR A 36 -5.34 -9.89 17.27
N ASP A 37 -6.01 -9.39 18.30
CA ASP A 37 -5.41 -8.83 19.49
C ASP A 37 -4.68 -9.95 20.24
N ARG A 38 -3.40 -9.74 20.56
CA ARG A 38 -2.56 -10.81 21.12
C ARG A 38 -2.81 -11.05 22.61
N ASP A 39 -3.40 -10.07 23.30
CA ASP A 39 -3.65 -10.12 24.73
C ASP A 39 -5.01 -10.75 25.03
N THR A 40 -6.02 -10.43 24.22
CA THR A 40 -7.40 -10.93 24.39
C THR A 40 -7.77 -12.04 23.42
N GLY A 41 -6.96 -12.29 22.38
CA GLY A 41 -7.29 -13.22 21.30
C GLY A 41 -8.43 -12.76 20.40
N ARG A 42 -9.01 -11.58 20.64
CA ARG A 42 -10.16 -11.07 19.89
C ARG A 42 -9.71 -10.48 18.57
N SER A 43 -10.46 -10.73 17.49
CA SER A 43 -10.20 -10.11 16.20
C SER A 43 -10.19 -8.58 16.33
N ARG A 44 -9.16 -7.91 15.80
CA ARG A 44 -9.11 -6.44 15.81
C ARG A 44 -10.06 -5.82 14.78
N GLY A 45 -10.78 -6.66 14.04
CA GLY A 45 -11.70 -6.24 12.98
C GLY A 45 -10.97 -5.78 11.72
N PHE A 46 -9.73 -6.23 11.52
CA PHE A 46 -8.99 -5.99 10.29
C PHE A 46 -8.06 -7.16 9.93
N GLY A 47 -7.76 -7.30 8.64
CA GLY A 47 -6.93 -8.34 8.08
C GLY A 47 -6.28 -7.93 6.76
N PHE A 48 -5.38 -8.76 6.29
CA PHE A 48 -4.70 -8.61 5.01
C PHE A 48 -4.94 -9.85 4.16
N VAL A 49 -5.24 -9.64 2.89
CA VAL A 49 -5.42 -10.70 1.89
C VAL A 49 -4.45 -10.42 0.74
N GLU A 50 -3.69 -11.42 0.35
CA GLU A 50 -2.80 -11.42 -0.79
C GLU A 50 -3.38 -12.41 -1.81
N MET A 51 -3.67 -11.91 -3.02
CA MET A 51 -4.30 -12.71 -4.06
C MET A 51 -3.83 -12.24 -5.45
N GLU A 52 -4.10 -13.04 -6.46
CA GLU A 52 -3.91 -12.66 -7.84
C GLU A 52 -5.20 -12.13 -8.45
N ALA A 53 -5.19 -10.87 -8.88
CA ALA A 53 -6.31 -10.22 -9.57
C ALA A 53 -5.81 -9.48 -10.82
N ALA A 54 -6.62 -9.53 -11.88
CA ALA A 54 -6.36 -8.77 -13.11
C ALA A 54 -6.68 -7.29 -12.94
N ASP A 55 -7.81 -6.98 -12.27
CA ASP A 55 -8.25 -5.62 -11.97
C ASP A 55 -8.54 -5.44 -10.47
N ILE A 56 -7.64 -4.73 -9.78
CA ILE A 56 -7.75 -4.45 -8.34
C ILE A 56 -8.87 -3.44 -8.07
N GLY A 57 -9.07 -2.48 -8.98
CA GLY A 57 -10.01 -1.38 -8.77
C GLY A 57 -11.45 -1.89 -8.83
N GLU A 58 -11.74 -2.77 -9.78
CA GLU A 58 -13.04 -3.45 -9.88
C GLU A 58 -13.28 -4.36 -8.67
N LEU A 59 -12.27 -5.16 -8.28
CA LEU A 59 -12.34 -6.03 -7.12
C LEU A 59 -12.67 -5.25 -5.84
N ILE A 60 -11.90 -4.19 -5.55
CA ILE A 60 -12.13 -3.35 -4.37
C ILE A 60 -13.54 -2.77 -4.40
N ARG A 61 -14.01 -2.26 -5.53
CA ARG A 61 -15.36 -1.68 -5.62
C ARG A 61 -16.46 -2.73 -5.47
N ALA A 62 -16.21 -3.97 -5.88
CA ALA A 62 -17.16 -5.07 -5.75
C ALA A 62 -17.23 -5.60 -4.30
N THR A 63 -16.11 -5.55 -3.56
CA THR A 63 -16.01 -6.12 -2.20
C THR A 63 -16.08 -5.05 -1.08
N ASP A 64 -15.75 -3.78 -1.37
CA ASP A 64 -15.88 -2.66 -0.44
C ASP A 64 -17.35 -2.31 -0.21
N GLY A 65 -17.71 -2.08 1.05
CA GLY A 65 -19.09 -1.83 1.45
C GLY A 65 -19.94 -3.08 1.60
N HIS A 66 -19.40 -4.27 1.32
CA HIS A 66 -20.14 -5.53 1.47
C HIS A 66 -20.59 -5.72 2.92
N GLU A 67 -21.90 -5.89 3.12
CA GLU A 67 -22.45 -6.08 4.46
C GLU A 67 -22.22 -7.51 4.92
N VAL A 68 -21.56 -7.69 6.06
CA VAL A 68 -21.34 -8.97 6.71
C VAL A 68 -21.69 -8.82 8.18
N ASP A 69 -22.62 -9.63 8.67
CA ASP A 69 -23.03 -9.65 10.08
C ASP A 69 -23.52 -8.26 10.58
N GLY A 70 -24.19 -7.51 9.70
CA GLY A 70 -24.67 -6.14 9.96
C GLY A 70 -23.58 -5.06 9.97
N ARG A 71 -22.39 -5.34 9.44
CA ARG A 71 -21.28 -4.39 9.30
C ARG A 71 -20.80 -4.31 7.86
N ASN A 72 -20.62 -3.10 7.35
CA ASN A 72 -20.03 -2.89 6.02
C ASN A 72 -18.53 -3.10 6.07
N LEU A 73 -18.04 -4.14 5.41
CA LEU A 73 -16.62 -4.37 5.24
C LEU A 73 -15.98 -3.20 4.48
N ARG A 74 -14.77 -2.85 4.87
CA ARG A 74 -13.97 -1.84 4.19
C ARG A 74 -12.81 -2.51 3.48
N VAL A 75 -12.81 -2.51 2.16
CA VAL A 75 -11.75 -3.12 1.36
C VAL A 75 -10.96 -2.00 0.69
N ASN A 76 -9.64 -1.99 0.88
CA ASN A 76 -8.75 -1.05 0.23
C ASN A 76 -7.53 -1.80 -0.32
N GLN A 77 -6.86 -1.19 -1.28
CA GLN A 77 -5.55 -1.67 -1.70
C GLN A 77 -4.59 -1.50 -0.52
N ALA A 78 -4.04 -2.60 -0.03
CA ALA A 78 -2.96 -2.49 0.94
C ALA A 78 -1.73 -1.98 0.18
N GLU A 79 -1.17 -0.87 0.64
CA GLU A 79 0.17 -0.48 0.22
C GLU A 79 1.14 -1.52 0.80
N ASP A 80 1.41 -2.58 0.04
CA ASP A 80 2.67 -3.30 0.23
C ASP A 80 3.73 -2.32 -0.21
N LYS A 81 4.27 -1.58 0.76
CA LYS A 81 5.32 -0.59 0.59
C LYS A 81 6.33 -1.22 -0.35
N PRO A 82 6.35 -0.83 -1.63
CA PRO A 82 7.02 -1.66 -2.59
C PRO A 82 8.49 -1.62 -2.22
N ALA A 83 9.14 -2.77 -2.13
CA ALA A 83 10.57 -2.85 -2.33
C ALA A 83 10.89 -2.49 -3.80
N ARG A 84 10.47 -1.31 -4.26
CA ARG A 84 10.82 -0.73 -5.55
C ARG A 84 12.16 -0.02 -5.36
N GLY A 85 13.21 -0.83 -5.37
CA GLY A 85 14.39 -0.40 -6.09
C GLY A 85 13.99 -0.08 -7.54
N ARG A 86 14.19 1.18 -7.93
CA ARG A 86 14.32 1.69 -9.32
C ARG A 86 13.11 1.50 -10.26
N SER A 87 12.40 2.60 -10.53
CA SER A 87 12.58 3.36 -11.78
C SER A 87 11.42 4.35 -12.01
N SER A 88 11.82 5.60 -12.31
CA SER A 88 11.19 6.53 -13.26
C SER A 88 9.75 7.03 -13.01
N GLY A 89 9.63 8.36 -12.79
CA GLY A 89 8.44 9.08 -13.24
C GLY A 89 8.12 10.40 -12.53
N GLY A 90 8.53 11.53 -13.13
CA GLY A 90 7.88 12.85 -13.02
C GLY A 90 8.28 13.70 -11.80
N GLY A 91 8.58 14.99 -11.87
CA GLY A 91 8.50 16.08 -12.85
C GLY A 91 9.05 17.31 -12.08
N GLY A 92 9.68 18.32 -12.66
CA GLY A 92 9.19 19.25 -13.67
C GLY A 92 10.04 20.52 -13.57
N GLY A 93 10.05 21.31 -14.65
CA GLY A 93 11.04 22.34 -14.90
C GLY A 93 10.91 23.65 -14.12
N GLY A 94 11.86 24.53 -14.42
CA GLY A 94 11.94 25.92 -13.95
C GLY A 94 13.36 26.44 -14.17
N SER A 95 13.76 26.82 -15.39
CA SER A 95 13.72 28.21 -15.86
C SER A 95 14.21 29.27 -14.86
N ARG A 96 15.31 29.94 -15.24
CA ARG A 96 15.63 31.37 -15.03
C ARG A 96 16.52 31.76 -13.83
N GLY A 97 17.54 32.56 -14.16
CA GLY A 97 18.25 33.46 -13.25
C GLY A 97 19.64 32.92 -12.86
N GLY A 98 20.78 33.51 -13.21
CA GLY A 98 21.03 34.93 -13.46
C GLY A 98 21.47 35.64 -12.17
N TYR A 99 22.71 35.37 -11.74
CA TYR A 99 23.56 36.25 -10.93
C TYR A 99 25.00 35.72 -11.13
N GLY A 100 26.02 36.49 -11.49
CA GLY A 100 26.28 37.86 -11.11
C GLY A 100 27.16 37.85 -9.87
N GLY A 101 28.48 37.96 -10.05
CA GLY A 101 29.50 38.07 -8.99
C GLY A 101 30.68 37.15 -9.30
N GLY A 102 31.90 37.61 -9.55
CA GLY A 102 32.54 38.88 -9.25
C GLY A 102 33.97 38.56 -8.80
N SER A 103 34.95 39.23 -9.41
CA SER A 103 36.27 39.53 -8.81
C SER A 103 37.17 38.33 -8.48
N GLY A 104 38.32 38.13 -9.11
CA GLY A 104 39.41 39.11 -9.21
C GLY A 104 40.48 38.80 -8.14
N GLY A 105 41.64 38.32 -8.59
CA GLY A 105 42.93 38.64 -7.96
C GLY A 105 43.48 37.72 -6.87
N GLY A 106 44.59 37.05 -7.22
CA GLY A 106 45.86 37.36 -6.53
C GLY A 106 46.39 36.38 -5.48
N GLY A 107 47.39 35.57 -5.90
CA GLY A 107 48.53 35.17 -5.07
C GLY A 107 48.24 34.15 -3.95
N ARG A 108 49.15 33.31 -3.48
CA ARG A 108 50.59 33.18 -3.66
C ARG A 108 50.92 31.70 -3.45
N ARG A 109 52.00 31.28 -4.09
CA ARG A 109 52.57 29.93 -3.97
C ARG A 109 53.53 29.97 -2.80
N ASP A 110 53.20 29.26 -1.73
CA ASP A 110 54.15 28.93 -0.68
C ASP A 110 54.25 27.41 -0.64
N ARG A 111 55.30 26.91 -1.28
CA ARG A 111 55.77 25.53 -1.23
C ARG A 111 56.96 25.51 -0.28
N TYR A 112 56.81 24.85 0.86
CA TYR A 112 57.93 24.29 1.60
C TYR A 112 58.38 23.00 0.93
#